data_AF-A0A8H7X2V1-F1
#
_entry.id   AF-A0A8H7X2V1-F1
#
_cell.length_a   1.000
_cell.length_b   1.000
_cell.length_c   1.000
_cell.angle_alpha   90.00
_cell.angle_beta   90.00
_cell.angle_gamma   90.00
#
_symmetry.space_group_name_H-M   'P 1'
#
loop_
_entity.id
_entity.type
_entity.pdbx_description
1 polymer ?
#
loop_
_entity_poly.entity_id
_entity_poly.type
_entity_poly.pdbx_seq_one_letter_code
_entity_poly.pdbx_strand_id
1 'polypeptide(L)'
;MAAFPGFDLTNVSIIRLLARALSLYAAGNHRNSNNDALRSFDDVQRATFRRILGEMERDQAFGELVRELLRRQHQSDQTVVQFAGDLLRHGEGAHTAQLTQPTPGPILEPSSDDFRKRLEASYLEYLDSKLPEKAKGPVEESDSDTEPDFDYDGEDDPNLAMPVMHDDCEVIWDPTKMHRFPAVPGVPDPSFYKIVIHLRKRAVNGVGSRDKVPSIKFDYLEDHKEPTWEISSPSLYKLNQWRNQIFRNYLGNKRATRGPYLVSEQKLIIELLKQQLEDPHRVRSAPLWGRLANEYNRRLSEKIQSKGSRLVQEGVKKMPVLDYDRSAPWRSKGAIKNIIGKPSWKDLINPILEAAVERRARYERERRPSDSPSPPHSKDEKEILNPKPGPISKEESKAIADQRRRARSQEKLGKGRMAVESTREDGGDEKESLEEEESPKKKQKFGSRKDGDKEKRGPQRRD
;
A
#
# COMPACT_ATOMS: atom_id res chain seq x y z
N MET A 1 -17.59 -30.46 27.04
CA MET A 1 -16.82 -30.15 25.81
C MET A 1 -16.70 -28.64 25.72
N ALA A 2 -15.54 -28.09 25.34
CA ALA A 2 -15.41 -26.63 25.15
C ALA A 2 -16.38 -26.14 24.06
N ALA A 3 -17.12 -25.05 24.32
CA ALA A 3 -18.11 -24.52 23.38
C ALA A 3 -17.48 -24.11 22.02
N PHE A 4 -16.21 -23.68 22.03
CA PHE A 4 -15.47 -23.27 20.84
C PHE A 4 -14.12 -24.00 20.69
N PRO A 5 -14.11 -25.25 20.20
CA PRO A 5 -12.88 -26.00 19.98
C PRO A 5 -11.89 -25.25 19.07
N GLY A 6 -10.62 -25.21 19.44
CA GLY A 6 -9.57 -24.55 18.67
C GLY A 6 -9.46 -23.03 18.87
N PHE A 7 -10.39 -22.39 19.58
CA PHE A 7 -10.28 -20.98 19.96
C PHE A 7 -10.01 -20.85 21.47
N ASP A 8 -8.79 -20.46 21.82
CA ASP A 8 -8.47 -20.03 23.17
C ASP A 8 -8.99 -18.61 23.41
N LEU A 9 -10.19 -18.51 23.99
CA LEU A 9 -10.85 -17.24 24.30
C LEU A 9 -10.28 -16.55 25.54
N THR A 10 -9.17 -17.04 26.11
CA THR A 10 -8.36 -16.27 27.06
C THR A 10 -7.25 -15.48 26.34
N ASN A 11 -6.92 -15.86 25.10
CA ASN A 11 -5.90 -15.21 24.29
C ASN A 11 -6.50 -14.11 23.40
N VAL A 12 -6.20 -12.85 23.73
CA VAL A 12 -6.66 -11.66 23.00
C VAL A 12 -6.38 -11.73 21.49
N SER A 13 -5.22 -12.26 21.10
CA SER A 13 -4.84 -12.35 19.68
C SER A 13 -5.75 -13.30 18.92
N ILE A 14 -6.13 -14.42 19.56
CA ILE A 14 -7.04 -15.41 18.99
C ILE A 14 -8.47 -14.86 18.90
N ILE A 15 -8.93 -14.13 19.93
CA ILE A 15 -10.25 -13.47 19.93
C ILE A 15 -10.32 -12.44 18.81
N ARG A 16 -9.29 -11.60 18.65
CA ARG A 16 -9.23 -10.59 17.58
C ARG A 16 -9.16 -11.23 16.20
N LEU A 17 -8.46 -12.37 16.06
CA LEU A 17 -8.41 -13.11 14.81
C LEU A 17 -9.80 -13.67 14.44
N LEU A 18 -10.53 -14.22 15.43
CA LEU A 18 -11.92 -14.66 15.27
C LEU A 18 -12.85 -13.49 14.88
N ALA A 19 -12.76 -12.36 15.59
CA ALA A 19 -13.55 -11.16 15.29
C ALA A 19 -13.27 -10.63 13.88
N ARG A 20 -12.00 -10.61 13.44
CA ARG A 20 -11.64 -10.23 12.07
C ARG A 20 -12.24 -11.17 11.03
N ALA A 21 -12.18 -12.49 11.26
CA ALA A 21 -12.77 -13.47 10.36
C ALA A 21 -14.29 -13.29 10.22
N LEU A 22 -14.99 -13.05 11.35
CA LEU A 22 -16.43 -12.79 11.40
C LEU A 22 -16.81 -11.46 10.73
N SER A 23 -16.02 -10.40 10.93
CA SER A 23 -16.20 -9.10 10.28
C SER A 23 -16.10 -9.20 8.75
N LEU A 24 -15.07 -9.91 8.27
CA LEU A 24 -14.88 -10.15 6.84
C LEU A 24 -16.03 -11.00 6.25
N TYR A 25 -16.52 -11.99 7.00
CA TYR A 25 -17.69 -12.77 6.60
C TYR A 25 -18.93 -11.89 6.49
N ALA A 26 -19.22 -11.04 7.49
CA ALA A 26 -20.36 -10.12 7.47
C ALA A 26 -20.30 -9.12 6.30
N ALA A 27 -19.09 -8.76 5.85
CA ALA A 27 -18.86 -7.92 4.68
C ALA A 27 -18.99 -8.65 3.32
N GLY A 28 -19.46 -9.90 3.29
CA GLY A 28 -19.62 -10.67 2.05
C GLY A 28 -18.39 -11.46 1.60
N ASN A 29 -17.28 -11.42 2.35
CA ASN A 29 -16.03 -12.10 2.00
C ASN A 29 -15.99 -13.53 2.58
N HIS A 30 -16.91 -14.38 2.15
CA HIS A 30 -17.09 -15.74 2.70
C HIS A 30 -16.06 -16.76 2.18
N ARG A 31 -15.35 -16.48 1.09
CA ARG A 31 -14.38 -17.41 0.50
C ARG A 31 -13.04 -17.35 1.22
N ASN A 32 -12.42 -18.51 1.51
CA ASN A 32 -11.06 -18.60 2.05
C ASN A 32 -10.02 -17.83 1.23
N SER A 33 -10.26 -17.66 -0.09
CA SER A 33 -9.40 -16.85 -0.95
C SER A 33 -9.40 -15.37 -0.59
N ASN A 34 -10.50 -14.86 -0.01
CA ASN A 34 -10.74 -13.43 0.22
C ASN A 34 -10.75 -13.07 1.71
N ASN A 35 -10.76 -14.06 2.60
CA ASN A 35 -10.70 -13.89 4.04
C ASN A 35 -9.34 -14.41 4.55
N ASP A 36 -8.41 -13.48 4.75
CA ASP A 36 -7.05 -13.79 5.19
C ASP A 36 -7.01 -14.42 6.59
N ALA A 37 -7.91 -14.01 7.48
CA ALA A 37 -8.07 -14.61 8.81
C ALA A 37 -8.51 -16.09 8.74
N LEU A 38 -9.41 -16.45 7.82
CA LEU A 38 -9.79 -17.86 7.61
C LEU A 38 -8.62 -18.71 7.07
N ARG A 39 -7.66 -18.12 6.35
CA ARG A 39 -6.48 -18.85 5.88
C ARG A 39 -5.55 -19.24 7.03
N SER A 40 -5.47 -18.42 8.08
CA SER A 40 -4.69 -18.72 9.27
C SER A 40 -5.32 -19.74 10.21
N PHE A 41 -6.62 -20.06 10.04
CA PHE A 41 -7.27 -21.08 10.84
C PHE A 41 -6.84 -22.49 10.45
N ASP A 42 -6.58 -23.32 11.45
CA ASP A 42 -6.49 -24.77 11.31
C ASP A 42 -7.88 -25.40 11.03
N ASP A 43 -7.91 -26.70 10.80
CA ASP A 43 -9.15 -27.39 10.43
C ASP A 43 -10.19 -27.40 11.56
N VAL A 44 -9.75 -27.43 12.83
CA VAL A 44 -10.62 -27.39 14.01
C VAL A 44 -11.26 -26.01 14.15
N GLN A 45 -10.46 -24.95 14.04
CA GLN A 45 -10.90 -23.56 14.06
C GLN A 45 -11.88 -23.25 12.92
N ARG A 46 -11.65 -23.78 11.71
CA ARG A 46 -12.59 -23.62 10.58
C ARG A 46 -13.91 -24.32 10.83
N ALA A 47 -13.89 -25.52 11.40
CA ALA A 47 -15.12 -26.23 11.76
C ALA A 47 -15.92 -25.47 12.82
N THR A 48 -15.24 -25.00 13.87
CA THR A 48 -15.84 -24.19 14.93
C THR A 48 -16.37 -22.86 14.40
N PHE A 49 -15.64 -22.20 13.50
CA PHE A 49 -16.11 -20.96 12.87
C PHE A 49 -17.42 -21.16 12.09
N ARG A 50 -17.54 -22.24 11.31
CA ARG A 50 -18.81 -22.56 10.61
C ARG A 50 -19.96 -22.84 11.57
N ARG A 51 -19.67 -23.47 12.72
CA ARG A 51 -20.66 -23.69 13.77
C ARG A 51 -21.14 -22.36 14.36
N ILE A 52 -20.23 -21.44 14.69
CA ILE A 52 -20.56 -20.09 15.15
C ILE A 52 -21.50 -19.40 14.16
N LEU A 53 -21.21 -19.46 12.86
CA LEU A 53 -22.08 -18.89 11.83
C LEU A 53 -23.48 -19.51 11.82
N GLY A 54 -23.56 -20.84 11.91
CA GLY A 54 -24.85 -21.53 12.00
C GLY A 54 -25.63 -21.22 13.27
N GLU A 55 -24.96 -20.98 14.40
CA GLU A 55 -25.58 -20.53 15.65
C GLU A 55 -26.07 -19.08 15.55
N MET A 56 -25.30 -18.18 14.92
CA MET A 56 -25.74 -16.80 14.67
C MET A 56 -27.00 -16.70 13.81
N GLU A 57 -27.21 -17.64 12.89
CA GLU A 57 -28.40 -17.71 12.05
C GLU A 57 -29.63 -18.26 12.80
N ARG A 58 -29.42 -19.12 13.81
CA ARG A 58 -30.49 -19.79 14.57
C ARG A 58 -30.90 -19.06 15.84
N ASP A 59 -29.95 -18.41 16.48
CA ASP A 59 -30.11 -17.75 17.78
C ASP A 59 -29.80 -16.25 17.64
N GLN A 60 -30.86 -15.44 17.68
CA GLN A 60 -30.76 -13.99 17.56
C GLN A 60 -29.93 -13.39 18.71
N ALA A 61 -30.03 -13.91 19.93
CA ALA A 61 -29.30 -13.40 21.09
C ALA A 61 -27.79 -13.67 20.93
N PHE A 62 -27.44 -14.87 20.49
CA PHE A 62 -26.06 -15.20 20.12
C PHE A 62 -25.53 -14.31 18.99
N GLY A 63 -26.36 -14.04 17.98
CA GLY A 63 -26.05 -13.11 16.90
C GLY A 63 -25.76 -11.69 17.38
N GLU A 64 -26.51 -11.16 18.36
CA GLU A 64 -26.23 -9.85 18.97
C GLU A 64 -24.92 -9.86 19.76
N LEU A 65 -24.64 -10.92 20.52
CA LEU A 65 -23.36 -11.04 21.24
C LEU A 65 -22.18 -11.01 20.27
N VAL A 66 -22.26 -11.76 19.17
CA VAL A 66 -21.19 -11.72 18.16
C VAL A 66 -21.03 -10.33 17.55
N ARG A 67 -22.11 -9.61 17.25
CA ARG A 67 -22.03 -8.23 16.73
C ARG A 67 -21.41 -7.27 17.74
N GLU A 68 -21.67 -7.46 19.03
CA GLU A 68 -21.06 -6.64 20.07
C GLU A 68 -19.56 -6.95 20.24
N LEU A 69 -19.14 -8.21 20.10
CA LEU A 69 -17.72 -8.57 20.00
C LEU A 69 -17.04 -7.84 18.83
N LEU A 70 -17.70 -7.76 17.67
CA LEU A 70 -17.18 -7.04 16.50
C LEU A 70 -17.04 -5.53 16.74
N ARG A 71 -17.96 -4.91 17.48
CA ARG A 71 -17.85 -3.48 17.86
C ARG A 71 -16.68 -3.24 18.83
N ARG A 72 -16.42 -4.19 19.72
CA ARG A 72 -15.41 -4.06 20.79
C ARG A 72 -14.01 -4.55 20.40
N GLN A 73 -13.82 -5.16 19.23
CA GLN A 73 -12.52 -5.73 18.83
C GLN A 73 -11.33 -4.75 18.85
N HIS A 74 -11.60 -3.44 18.75
CA HIS A 74 -10.61 -2.35 18.78
C HIS A 74 -10.45 -1.69 20.16
N GLN A 75 -11.17 -2.15 21.17
CA GLN A 75 -11.04 -1.67 22.55
C GLN A 75 -9.85 -2.34 23.26
N SER A 76 -9.68 -2.02 24.55
CA SER A 76 -8.64 -2.60 25.39
C SER A 76 -8.74 -4.12 25.48
N ASP A 77 -7.59 -4.77 25.65
CA ASP A 77 -7.46 -6.23 25.71
C ASP A 77 -8.36 -6.85 26.79
N GLN A 78 -8.45 -6.22 27.97
CA GLN A 78 -9.30 -6.66 29.07
C GLN A 78 -10.78 -6.71 28.69
N THR A 79 -11.28 -5.70 27.97
CA THR A 79 -12.69 -5.64 27.55
C THR A 79 -13.01 -6.72 26.52
N VAL A 80 -12.08 -7.00 25.61
CA VAL A 80 -12.23 -8.05 24.59
C VAL A 80 -12.28 -9.44 25.24
N VAL A 81 -11.40 -9.71 26.22
CA VAL A 81 -11.37 -10.99 26.96
C VAL A 81 -12.62 -11.17 27.82
N GLN A 82 -13.04 -10.13 28.54
CA GLN A 82 -14.25 -10.19 29.37
C GLN A 82 -15.48 -10.54 28.54
N PHE A 83 -15.63 -9.88 27.38
CA PHE A 83 -16.76 -10.12 26.49
C PHE A 83 -16.70 -11.51 25.82
N ALA A 84 -15.51 -12.01 25.48
CA ALA A 84 -15.36 -13.38 24.98
C ALA A 84 -15.74 -14.42 26.05
N GLY A 85 -15.55 -14.10 27.34
CA GLY A 85 -16.05 -14.88 28.46
C GLY A 85 -17.58 -14.95 28.52
N ASP A 86 -18.27 -13.85 28.21
CA ASP A 86 -19.75 -13.84 28.14
C ASP A 86 -20.26 -14.69 26.96
N LEU A 87 -19.56 -14.65 25.83
CA LEU A 87 -19.86 -15.51 24.67
C LEU A 87 -19.71 -17.00 25.00
N LEU A 88 -18.70 -17.37 25.79
CA LEU A 88 -18.52 -18.74 26.31
C LEU A 88 -19.69 -19.18 27.18
N ARG A 89 -20.08 -18.35 28.15
CA ARG A 89 -21.18 -18.67 29.07
C ARG A 89 -22.49 -18.86 28.32
N HIS A 90 -22.75 -18.04 27.29
CA HIS A 90 -23.95 -18.19 26.46
C HIS A 90 -23.93 -19.49 25.64
N GLY A 91 -22.77 -19.83 25.04
CA GLY A 91 -22.60 -21.08 24.30
C GLY A 91 -22.77 -22.32 25.18
N GLU A 92 -22.29 -22.29 26.43
CA GLU A 92 -22.45 -23.38 27.39
C GLU A 92 -23.90 -23.52 27.88
N GLY A 93 -24.59 -22.39 28.11
CA GLY A 93 -26.00 -22.35 28.53
C GLY A 93 -26.97 -22.86 27.46
N ALA A 94 -26.75 -22.54 26.18
CA ALA A 94 -27.61 -22.98 25.09
C ALA A 94 -27.57 -24.51 24.87
N HIS A 95 -26.43 -25.15 25.17
CA HIS A 95 -26.29 -26.61 25.08
C HIS A 95 -26.84 -27.37 26.28
N THR A 96 -26.96 -26.71 27.43
CA THR A 96 -27.52 -27.33 28.65
C THR A 96 -29.03 -27.13 28.75
N ALA A 97 -29.59 -26.05 28.17
CA ALA A 97 -31.02 -25.76 28.19
C ALA A 97 -31.92 -26.72 27.36
N GLN A 98 -31.36 -27.69 26.63
CA GLN A 98 -32.14 -28.82 26.08
C GLN A 98 -32.37 -29.96 27.09
N LEU A 99 -31.77 -29.90 28.28
CA LEU A 99 -32.01 -30.83 29.38
C LEU A 99 -32.18 -30.02 30.67
N THR A 100 -33.43 -29.88 31.11
CA THR A 100 -33.89 -29.31 32.39
C THR A 100 -33.93 -27.78 32.49
N GLN A 101 -35.14 -27.24 32.69
CA GLN A 101 -35.38 -25.88 33.17
C GLN A 101 -35.28 -25.84 34.69
N PRO A 102 -34.68 -24.77 35.26
CA PRO A 102 -35.13 -24.29 36.56
C PRO A 102 -35.42 -22.78 36.59
N THR A 103 -36.36 -22.47 37.48
CA THR A 103 -37.03 -21.21 37.82
C THR A 103 -36.07 -20.10 38.29
N PRO A 104 -36.32 -18.81 37.94
CA PRO A 104 -35.46 -17.71 38.39
C PRO A 104 -35.84 -17.16 39.77
N GLY A 105 -34.83 -16.99 40.63
CA GLY A 105 -34.87 -16.17 41.85
C GLY A 105 -34.13 -14.83 41.65
N PRO A 106 -34.35 -13.83 42.53
CA PRO A 106 -33.92 -12.46 42.28
C PRO A 106 -32.45 -12.23 42.70
N ILE A 107 -31.69 -11.53 41.86
CA ILE A 107 -30.33 -11.06 42.15
C ILE A 107 -30.38 -9.53 42.28
N LEU A 108 -29.90 -9.04 43.43
CA LEU A 108 -29.70 -7.64 43.75
C LEU A 108 -28.44 -7.12 43.02
N GLU A 109 -28.61 -6.15 42.11
CA GLU A 109 -27.49 -5.42 41.51
C GLU A 109 -27.02 -4.26 42.42
N PRO A 110 -25.70 -4.05 42.60
CA PRO A 110 -25.17 -2.86 43.23
C PRO A 110 -25.24 -1.65 42.28
N SER A 111 -25.61 -0.49 42.82
CA SER A 111 -25.83 0.77 42.10
C SER A 111 -24.62 1.22 41.28
N SER A 112 -24.88 1.55 40.02
CA SER A 112 -23.96 2.04 38.98
C SER A 112 -23.12 3.27 39.37
N ASP A 113 -23.48 3.99 40.43
CA ASP A 113 -22.82 5.24 40.80
C ASP A 113 -21.53 5.04 41.63
N ASP A 114 -21.42 3.94 42.39
CA ASP A 114 -20.22 3.65 43.19
C ASP A 114 -19.04 3.19 42.32
N PHE A 115 -19.34 2.54 41.19
CA PHE A 115 -18.31 2.10 40.25
C PHE A 115 -17.70 3.27 39.48
N ARG A 116 -18.53 4.24 39.06
CA ARG A 116 -18.06 5.45 38.35
C ARG A 116 -17.14 6.31 39.21
N LYS A 117 -17.48 6.53 40.48
CA LYS A 117 -16.67 7.33 41.41
C LYS A 117 -15.29 6.72 41.67
N ARG A 118 -15.20 5.38 41.74
CA ARG A 118 -13.90 4.69 41.90
C ARG A 118 -13.02 4.78 40.66
N LEU A 119 -13.62 4.83 39.47
CA LEU A 119 -12.90 4.90 38.20
C LEU A 119 -12.35 6.31 37.92
N GLU A 120 -13.09 7.36 38.27
CA GLU A 120 -12.62 8.75 38.15
C GLU A 120 -11.46 9.06 39.12
N ALA A 121 -11.53 8.55 40.36
CA ALA A 121 -10.46 8.75 41.34
C ALA A 121 -9.12 8.12 40.89
N SER A 122 -9.18 6.90 40.33
CA SER A 122 -7.98 6.20 39.83
C SER A 122 -7.36 6.88 38.59
N TYR A 123 -8.18 7.53 37.75
CA TYR A 123 -7.70 8.17 36.54
C TYR A 123 -7.00 9.52 36.81
N LEU A 124 -7.46 10.26 37.82
CA LEU A 124 -6.82 11.52 38.23
C LEU A 124 -5.45 11.28 38.88
N GLU A 125 -5.32 10.23 39.69
CA GLU A 125 -4.05 9.84 40.31
C GLU A 125 -3.00 9.38 39.26
N TYR A 126 -3.45 8.75 38.17
CA TYR A 126 -2.59 8.36 37.06
C TYR A 126 -2.02 9.57 36.30
N LEU A 127 -2.84 10.61 36.07
CA LEU A 127 -2.42 11.80 35.33
C LEU A 127 -1.39 12.65 36.09
N ASP A 128 -1.49 12.68 37.42
CA ASP A 128 -0.55 13.42 38.27
C ASP A 128 0.84 12.73 38.32
N SER A 129 0.87 11.40 38.16
CA SER A 129 2.12 10.61 38.19
C SER A 129 2.97 10.66 36.90
N LYS A 130 2.45 11.24 35.79
CA LYS A 130 3.06 11.11 34.44
C LYS A 130 3.45 12.41 33.75
N LEU A 131 3.33 13.56 34.40
CA LEU A 131 3.78 14.84 33.83
C LEU A 131 5.19 15.18 34.32
N PRO A 132 6.23 15.11 33.46
CA PRO A 132 7.54 15.67 33.79
C PRO A 132 7.47 17.19 33.83
N GLU A 133 7.94 17.77 34.93
CA GLU A 133 8.07 19.22 35.08
C GLU A 133 9.06 19.80 34.06
N LYS A 134 8.54 20.74 33.26
CA LYS A 134 9.26 21.87 32.61
C LYS A 134 10.44 21.54 31.68
N ALA A 135 10.19 21.71 30.38
CA ALA A 135 11.11 22.41 29.48
C ALA A 135 10.30 23.41 28.63
N LYS A 136 10.22 24.67 29.10
CA LYS A 136 9.79 25.80 28.28
C LYS A 136 11.01 26.33 27.52
N GLY A 137 11.04 26.07 26.22
CA GLY A 137 11.88 26.77 25.25
C GLY A 137 11.05 27.04 23.98
N PRO A 138 11.28 28.15 23.27
CA PRO A 138 10.50 28.49 22.08
C PRO A 138 10.81 27.50 20.97
N VAL A 139 9.76 26.86 20.44
CA VAL A 139 9.83 26.01 19.26
C VAL A 139 9.84 26.94 18.05
N GLU A 140 11.01 27.15 17.45
CA GLU A 140 11.10 27.64 16.08
C GLU A 140 10.56 26.55 15.15
N GLU A 141 9.51 26.88 14.40
CA GLU A 141 8.94 26.04 13.36
C GLU A 141 9.97 25.88 12.24
N SER A 142 10.73 24.79 12.28
CA SER A 142 11.60 24.38 11.19
C SER A 142 10.77 23.67 10.10
N ASP A 143 10.37 24.44 9.10
CA ASP A 143 9.82 23.96 7.83
C ASP A 143 10.90 23.23 7.00
N SER A 144 11.19 21.97 7.32
CA SER A 144 12.07 21.13 6.48
C SER A 144 11.57 19.70 6.26
N ASP A 145 10.26 19.54 6.03
CA ASP A 145 9.64 18.31 5.49
C ASP A 145 9.75 18.27 3.95
N THR A 146 10.97 18.36 3.43
CA THR A 146 11.30 17.98 2.05
C THR A 146 11.96 16.62 2.09
N GLU A 147 11.17 15.53 2.07
CA GLU A 147 11.71 14.22 1.70
C GLU A 147 12.33 14.36 0.29
N PRO A 148 13.63 14.14 0.11
CA PRO A 148 14.24 14.26 -1.20
C PRO A 148 13.74 13.12 -2.10
N ASP A 149 12.93 13.47 -3.09
CA ASP A 149 12.57 12.62 -4.23
C ASP A 149 13.85 12.35 -5.05
N PHE A 150 14.63 11.34 -4.66
CA PHE A 150 15.74 10.83 -5.46
C PHE A 150 15.26 9.62 -6.27
N ASP A 151 14.89 9.89 -7.51
CA ASP A 151 14.91 8.91 -8.60
C ASP A 151 16.39 8.62 -8.94
N TYR A 152 17.12 7.94 -8.06
CA TYR A 152 18.44 7.40 -8.39
C TYR A 152 18.23 6.23 -9.36
N ASP A 153 18.70 6.44 -10.58
CA ASP A 153 18.60 5.58 -11.75
C ASP A 153 19.57 4.39 -11.73
N GLY A 154 20.44 4.29 -10.72
CA GLY A 154 21.15 3.06 -10.40
C GLY A 154 22.09 2.58 -11.50
N GLU A 155 22.80 3.49 -12.16
CA GLU A 155 23.93 3.11 -13.00
C GLU A 155 25.17 2.89 -12.13
N ASP A 156 25.60 1.62 -12.10
CA ASP A 156 26.97 1.13 -11.94
C ASP A 156 27.71 1.37 -10.61
N ASP A 157 27.27 0.69 -9.54
CA ASP A 157 28.23 0.20 -8.54
C ASP A 157 28.62 -1.26 -8.87
N PRO A 158 29.77 -1.49 -9.52
CA PRO A 158 30.20 -2.82 -9.95
C PRO A 158 30.52 -3.78 -8.80
N ASN A 159 30.61 -3.30 -7.56
CA ASN A 159 30.91 -4.15 -6.39
C ASN A 159 29.65 -4.79 -5.76
N LEU A 160 28.45 -4.40 -6.18
CA LEU A 160 27.19 -5.01 -5.76
C LEU A 160 26.68 -6.04 -6.78
N ALA A 161 27.56 -6.94 -7.21
CA ALA A 161 27.18 -8.12 -8.00
C ALA A 161 26.30 -9.04 -7.14
N MET A 162 25.00 -8.76 -7.13
CA MET A 162 24.03 -9.47 -6.33
C MET A 162 23.86 -10.92 -6.84
N PRO A 163 23.77 -11.91 -5.94
CA PRO A 163 23.59 -13.29 -6.34
C PRO A 163 22.32 -13.43 -7.20
N VAL A 164 22.50 -13.96 -8.41
CA VAL A 164 21.41 -14.16 -9.36
C VAL A 164 20.44 -15.18 -8.78
N MET A 165 19.21 -14.76 -8.51
CA MET A 165 18.14 -15.65 -8.07
C MET A 165 17.80 -16.63 -9.20
N HIS A 166 17.86 -17.93 -8.93
CA HIS A 166 17.38 -18.94 -9.86
C HIS A 166 15.85 -18.82 -10.02
N ASP A 167 15.36 -18.96 -11.26
CA ASP A 167 13.95 -18.78 -11.63
C ASP A 167 12.97 -19.72 -10.90
N ASP A 168 13.48 -20.79 -10.28
CA ASP A 168 12.71 -21.80 -9.54
C ASP A 168 12.57 -21.50 -8.04
N CYS A 169 13.15 -20.42 -7.53
CA CYS A 169 13.11 -20.05 -6.12
C CYS A 169 12.07 -18.95 -5.82
N GLU A 170 11.36 -19.10 -4.70
CA GLU A 170 10.48 -18.10 -4.11
C GLU A 170 11.05 -17.59 -2.79
N VAL A 171 10.98 -16.28 -2.57
CA VAL A 171 11.37 -15.67 -1.30
C VAL A 171 10.30 -15.91 -0.26
N ILE A 172 10.70 -16.44 0.90
CA ILE A 172 9.84 -16.52 2.09
C ILE A 172 10.01 -15.21 2.86
N TRP A 173 8.95 -14.42 2.91
CA TRP A 173 8.91 -13.21 3.72
C TRP A 173 8.46 -13.52 5.15
N ASP A 174 9.35 -13.27 6.12
CA ASP A 174 9.02 -13.32 7.55
C ASP A 174 9.04 -11.90 8.13
N PRO A 175 7.87 -11.26 8.35
CA PRO A 175 7.79 -9.89 8.85
C PRO A 175 8.31 -9.73 10.28
N THR A 176 8.48 -10.81 11.04
CA THR A 176 8.99 -10.77 12.43
C THR A 176 10.52 -10.67 12.49
N LYS A 177 11.20 -11.16 11.46
CA LYS A 177 12.68 -11.17 11.36
C LYS A 177 13.20 -10.19 10.34
N MET A 178 12.35 -9.78 9.41
CA MET A 178 12.67 -8.82 8.36
C MET A 178 11.71 -7.64 8.45
N HIS A 179 12.15 -6.56 9.09
CA HIS A 179 11.35 -5.32 9.12
C HIS A 179 11.70 -4.44 7.91
N ARG A 180 10.71 -4.13 7.04
CA ARG A 180 10.88 -3.15 5.95
C ARG A 180 10.83 -1.70 6.45
N PHE A 181 10.77 -1.48 7.75
CA PHE A 181 10.83 -0.14 8.31
C PHE A 181 12.28 0.36 8.26
N PRO A 182 12.48 1.66 8.05
CA PRO A 182 13.80 2.24 8.20
C PRO A 182 14.21 2.19 9.67
N ALA A 183 15.52 2.12 9.90
CA ALA A 183 16.11 2.37 11.21
C ALA A 183 15.72 3.78 11.67
N VAL A 184 15.21 3.88 12.90
CA VAL A 184 14.71 5.13 13.47
C VAL A 184 15.87 5.83 14.19
N PRO A 185 16.12 7.11 13.90
CA PRO A 185 17.14 7.84 14.63
C PRO A 185 16.86 7.90 16.13
N GLY A 186 17.91 7.80 16.95
CA GLY A 186 17.87 7.80 18.40
C GLY A 186 17.61 6.42 19.05
N VAL A 187 17.30 5.39 18.26
CA VAL A 187 16.94 4.06 18.79
C VAL A 187 17.86 2.98 18.18
N PRO A 188 19.03 2.71 18.80
CA PRO A 188 19.95 1.68 18.31
C PRO A 188 19.32 0.30 18.24
N ASP A 189 19.30 -0.29 17.04
CA ASP A 189 18.85 -1.65 16.81
C ASP A 189 19.84 -2.41 15.89
N PRO A 190 20.75 -3.21 16.47
CA PRO A 190 21.73 -3.98 15.72
C PRO A 190 21.13 -5.01 14.75
N SER A 191 19.86 -5.40 14.91
CA SER A 191 19.20 -6.31 13.96
C SER A 191 19.10 -5.70 12.56
N PHE A 192 19.21 -4.37 12.44
CA PHE A 192 19.16 -3.69 11.15
C PHE A 192 20.40 -3.93 10.28
N TYR A 193 21.51 -4.36 10.87
CA TYR A 193 22.77 -4.61 10.16
C TYR A 193 22.75 -5.91 9.36
N LYS A 194 21.90 -6.87 9.74
CA LYS A 194 21.88 -8.21 9.12
C LYS A 194 20.51 -8.51 8.53
N ILE A 195 20.48 -8.89 7.25
CA ILE A 195 19.25 -9.32 6.56
C ILE A 195 19.47 -10.74 6.05
N VAL A 196 18.60 -11.68 6.43
CA VAL A 196 18.69 -13.09 6.02
C VAL A 196 17.48 -13.47 5.18
N ILE A 197 17.63 -13.56 3.86
CA ILE A 197 16.56 -13.90 2.92
C ILE A 197 16.41 -15.41 2.79
N HIS A 198 15.33 -15.93 3.33
CA HIS A 198 14.98 -17.35 3.22
C HIS A 198 14.37 -17.65 1.85
N LEU A 199 14.88 -18.67 1.19
CA LEU A 199 14.42 -19.13 -0.12
C LEU A 199 13.72 -20.48 0.00
N ARG A 200 12.73 -20.71 -0.86
CA ARG A 200 12.12 -22.03 -1.07
C ARG A 200 12.04 -22.33 -2.55
N LYS A 201 12.22 -23.59 -2.93
CA LYS A 201 11.97 -24.03 -4.31
C LYS A 201 10.46 -24.08 -4.56
N ARG A 202 10.02 -23.60 -5.73
CA ARG A 202 8.63 -23.72 -6.16
C ARG A 202 8.34 -25.19 -6.47
N ALA A 203 7.32 -25.75 -5.82
CA ALA A 203 6.90 -27.13 -6.08
C ALA A 203 6.38 -27.23 -7.53
N VAL A 204 7.01 -28.08 -8.34
CA VAL A 204 6.71 -28.16 -9.79
C VAL A 204 5.28 -28.66 -10.04
N ASN A 205 4.67 -29.43 -9.13
CA ASN A 205 3.31 -29.97 -9.30
C ASN A 205 2.45 -29.93 -8.03
N GLY A 206 2.74 -29.03 -7.07
CA GLY A 206 2.01 -28.97 -5.78
C GLY A 206 2.23 -30.17 -4.83
N VAL A 207 2.82 -31.26 -5.34
CA VAL A 207 3.13 -32.49 -4.62
C VAL A 207 4.64 -32.72 -4.72
N GLY A 208 5.38 -32.27 -3.72
CA GLY A 208 6.84 -32.43 -3.67
C GLY A 208 7.41 -31.91 -2.36
N SER A 209 8.43 -32.62 -1.85
CA SER A 209 9.24 -32.21 -0.70
C SER A 209 9.71 -30.78 -0.88
N ARG A 210 9.51 -29.96 0.17
CA ARG A 210 9.99 -28.57 0.22
C ARG A 210 11.48 -28.60 0.54
N ASP A 211 12.30 -28.86 -0.47
CA ASP A 211 13.74 -28.85 -0.30
C ASP A 211 14.19 -27.46 0.19
N LYS A 212 14.92 -27.45 1.31
CA LYS A 212 15.44 -26.23 1.91
C LYS A 212 16.56 -25.70 1.01
N VAL A 213 16.29 -24.59 0.33
CA VAL A 213 17.31 -23.84 -0.42
C VAL A 213 18.13 -23.03 0.60
N PRO A 214 19.47 -22.94 0.45
CA PRO A 214 20.29 -22.09 1.31
C PRO A 214 19.77 -20.65 1.33
N SER A 215 19.75 -20.05 2.52
CA SER A 215 19.32 -18.65 2.69
C SER A 215 20.44 -17.70 2.29
N ILE A 216 20.08 -16.55 1.70
CA ILE A 216 21.04 -15.50 1.36
C ILE A 216 21.20 -14.60 2.59
N LYS A 217 22.45 -14.32 2.99
CA LYS A 217 22.74 -13.46 4.14
C LYS A 217 23.41 -12.19 3.64
N PHE A 218 22.97 -11.06 4.18
CA PHE A 218 23.57 -9.74 3.97
C PHE A 218 23.99 -9.19 5.31
N ASP A 219 25.22 -8.69 5.40
CA ASP A 219 25.74 -8.04 6.59
C ASP A 219 26.34 -6.69 6.20
N TYR A 220 25.74 -5.61 6.70
CA TYR A 220 26.19 -4.24 6.41
C TYR A 220 27.62 -4.00 6.90
N LEU A 221 27.99 -4.62 8.02
CA LEU A 221 29.26 -4.37 8.70
C LEU A 221 30.45 -5.08 8.04
N GLU A 222 30.23 -5.97 7.06
CA GLU A 222 31.31 -6.57 6.28
C GLU A 222 32.04 -5.52 5.42
N ASP A 223 31.27 -4.58 4.84
CA ASP A 223 31.79 -3.56 3.91
C ASP A 223 31.75 -2.13 4.47
N HIS A 224 31.03 -1.91 5.57
CA HIS A 224 30.78 -0.57 6.11
C HIS A 224 31.10 -0.48 7.61
N LYS A 225 31.45 0.73 8.07
CA LYS A 225 31.58 1.02 9.49
C LYS A 225 30.20 1.05 10.17
N GLU A 226 30.19 0.79 11.48
CA GLU A 226 28.97 0.89 12.27
C GLU A 226 28.36 2.31 12.18
N PRO A 227 27.07 2.43 11.82
CA PRO A 227 26.43 3.73 11.68
C PRO A 227 26.12 4.35 13.04
N THR A 228 26.21 5.68 13.11
CA THR A 228 25.76 6.43 14.26
C THR A 228 24.24 6.61 14.21
N TRP A 229 23.58 6.41 15.34
CA TRP A 229 22.12 6.48 15.47
C TRP A 229 21.61 7.90 15.77
N GLU A 230 22.34 8.93 15.41
CA GLU A 230 21.94 10.33 15.64
C GLU A 230 20.88 10.79 14.63
N ILE A 231 20.05 11.77 15.03
CA ILE A 231 18.87 12.25 14.27
C ILE A 231 19.17 12.56 12.80
N SER A 232 20.34 13.14 12.54
CA SER A 232 20.73 13.60 11.20
C SER A 232 21.99 12.92 10.68
N SER A 233 22.26 11.68 11.10
CA SER A 233 23.48 10.97 10.70
C SER A 233 23.44 10.52 9.22
N PRO A 234 24.42 10.95 8.38
CA PRO A 234 24.55 10.43 7.02
C PRO A 234 24.79 8.92 6.96
N SER A 235 25.35 8.33 8.03
CA SER A 235 25.63 6.90 8.10
C SER A 235 24.36 6.06 8.28
N LEU A 236 23.39 6.55 9.08
CA LEU A 236 22.07 5.93 9.24
C LEU A 236 21.26 5.98 7.94
N TYR A 237 21.38 7.08 7.19
CA TYR A 237 20.80 7.21 5.86
C TYR A 237 21.35 6.15 4.90
N LYS A 238 22.68 5.97 4.86
CA LYS A 238 23.33 4.92 4.05
C LYS A 238 22.88 3.50 4.42
N LEU A 239 22.76 3.20 5.71
CA LEU A 239 22.19 1.93 6.19
C LEU A 239 20.78 1.73 5.62
N ASN A 240 19.91 2.73 5.75
CA ASN A 240 18.54 2.66 5.26
C ASN A 240 18.46 2.50 3.74
N GLN A 241 19.34 3.16 2.98
CA GLN A 241 19.45 2.98 1.54
C GLN A 241 19.85 1.54 1.18
N TRP A 242 20.91 1.01 1.79
CA TRP A 242 21.38 -0.36 1.60
C TRP A 242 20.26 -1.39 1.89
N ARG A 243 19.57 -1.24 3.02
CA ARG A 243 18.41 -2.10 3.38
C ARG A 243 17.32 -2.03 2.32
N ASN A 244 16.96 -0.82 1.88
CA ASN A 244 15.93 -0.61 0.86
C ASN A 244 16.32 -1.23 -0.48
N GLN A 245 17.59 -1.17 -0.87
CA GLN A 245 18.09 -1.80 -2.09
C GLN A 245 17.93 -3.32 -2.03
N ILE A 246 18.33 -3.96 -0.93
CA ILE A 246 18.13 -5.39 -0.72
C ILE A 246 16.64 -5.75 -0.80
N PHE A 247 15.78 -5.06 -0.05
CA PHE A 247 14.35 -5.35 -0.08
C PHE A 247 13.72 -5.11 -1.46
N ARG A 248 14.13 -4.06 -2.18
CA ARG A 248 13.67 -3.78 -3.54
C ARG A 248 14.02 -4.90 -4.51
N ASN A 249 15.25 -5.42 -4.42
CA ASN A 249 15.76 -6.43 -5.32
C ASN A 249 15.12 -7.81 -5.07
N TYR A 250 14.95 -8.21 -3.81
CA TYR A 250 14.45 -9.55 -3.48
C TYR A 250 12.95 -9.63 -3.22
N LEU A 251 12.34 -8.57 -2.70
CA LEU A 251 10.93 -8.56 -2.31
C LEU A 251 10.07 -7.64 -3.19
N GLY A 252 10.69 -6.99 -4.17
CA GLY A 252 10.09 -5.96 -4.99
C GLY A 252 9.90 -4.63 -4.25
N ASN A 253 9.38 -3.65 -4.98
CA ASN A 253 9.08 -2.34 -4.42
C ASN A 253 8.08 -2.47 -3.25
N LYS A 254 8.39 -1.83 -2.11
CA LYS A 254 7.53 -1.79 -0.91
C LYS A 254 6.14 -1.24 -1.22
N ARG A 255 6.07 -0.28 -2.15
CA ARG A 255 4.83 0.32 -2.63
C ARG A 255 4.49 -0.28 -3.98
N ALA A 256 3.23 -0.66 -4.17
CA ALA A 256 2.72 -1.01 -5.49
C ALA A 256 3.07 0.13 -6.46
N THR A 257 3.70 -0.20 -7.60
CA THR A 257 3.98 0.79 -8.64
C THR A 257 2.66 1.39 -9.06
N ARG A 258 2.41 2.63 -8.64
CA ARG A 258 1.18 3.33 -8.98
C ARG A 258 1.19 3.55 -10.48
N GLY A 259 0.10 3.22 -11.16
CA GLY A 259 0.07 3.48 -12.58
C GLY A 259 0.13 4.98 -12.89
N PRO A 260 0.42 5.36 -14.14
CA PRO A 260 0.53 6.76 -14.56
C PRO A 260 -0.76 7.54 -14.32
N TYR A 261 -0.69 8.88 -14.30
CA TYR A 261 -1.88 9.74 -14.20
C TYR A 261 -2.56 9.88 -15.56
N LEU A 262 -3.89 9.94 -15.56
CA LEU A 262 -4.70 10.28 -16.72
C LEU A 262 -5.04 11.76 -16.76
N VAL A 263 -5.32 12.28 -17.96
CA VAL A 263 -5.80 13.66 -18.14
C VAL A 263 -7.12 13.90 -17.38
N SER A 264 -7.97 12.88 -17.25
CA SER A 264 -9.18 12.96 -16.42
C SER A 264 -8.87 13.12 -14.93
N GLU A 265 -7.84 12.43 -14.43
CA GLU A 265 -7.36 12.57 -13.05
C GLU A 265 -6.74 13.95 -12.81
N GLN A 266 -6.01 14.48 -13.80
CA GLN A 266 -5.46 15.84 -13.76
C GLN A 266 -6.55 16.89 -13.65
N LYS A 267 -7.56 16.82 -14.52
CA LYS A 267 -8.72 17.73 -14.47
C LYS A 267 -9.43 17.66 -13.12
N LEU A 268 -9.62 16.45 -12.58
CA LEU A 268 -10.24 16.27 -11.27
C LEU A 268 -9.43 16.92 -10.15
N ILE A 269 -8.11 16.71 -10.12
CA ILE A 269 -7.24 17.32 -9.10
C ILE A 269 -7.29 18.85 -9.18
N ILE A 270 -7.26 19.41 -10.39
CA ILE A 270 -7.38 20.87 -10.61
C ILE A 270 -8.74 21.38 -10.11
N GLU A 271 -9.83 20.68 -10.43
CA GLU A 271 -11.19 21.03 -9.98
C GLU A 271 -11.29 21.03 -8.46
N LEU A 272 -10.79 19.97 -7.80
CA LEU A 272 -10.76 19.85 -6.35
C LEU A 272 -9.93 20.96 -5.69
N LEU A 273 -8.80 21.30 -6.31
CA LEU A 273 -7.94 22.38 -5.84
C LEU A 273 -8.65 23.74 -5.91
N LYS A 274 -9.33 24.03 -7.02
CA LYS A 274 -10.15 25.24 -7.17
C LYS A 274 -11.25 25.28 -6.13
N GLN A 275 -12.05 24.22 -6.00
CA GLN A 275 -13.12 24.11 -4.99
C GLN A 275 -12.60 24.38 -3.57
N GLN A 276 -11.39 23.92 -3.26
CA GLN A 276 -10.80 24.10 -1.94
C GLN A 276 -10.26 25.52 -1.69
N LEU A 277 -9.74 26.20 -2.72
CA LEU A 277 -9.08 27.51 -2.60
C LEU A 277 -9.98 28.69 -2.97
N GLU A 278 -11.08 28.45 -3.68
CA GLU A 278 -12.08 29.44 -4.09
C GLU A 278 -13.28 29.49 -3.13
N ASP A 279 -13.32 28.66 -2.09
CA ASP A 279 -14.38 28.65 -1.06
C ASP A 279 -14.49 30.04 -0.38
N PRO A 280 -15.58 30.79 -0.60
CA PRO A 280 -15.75 32.14 -0.06
C PRO A 280 -15.75 32.17 1.47
N HIS A 281 -16.13 31.07 2.10
CA HIS A 281 -16.21 30.96 3.55
C HIS A 281 -14.85 30.62 4.18
N ARG A 282 -13.86 30.21 3.38
CA ARG A 282 -12.57 29.71 3.85
C ARG A 282 -11.44 30.23 2.96
N VAL A 283 -11.16 31.53 3.05
CA VAL A 283 -10.03 32.15 2.35
C VAL A 283 -8.70 31.57 2.84
N ARG A 284 -8.00 30.82 1.99
CA ARG A 284 -6.75 30.11 2.28
C ARG A 284 -5.72 30.40 1.21
N SER A 285 -4.46 30.54 1.63
CA SER A 285 -3.30 30.68 0.73
C SER A 285 -2.72 29.34 0.27
N ALA A 286 -2.93 28.27 1.03
CA ALA A 286 -2.35 26.96 0.77
C ALA A 286 -3.40 25.83 0.76
N PRO A 287 -3.23 24.82 -0.10
CA PRO A 287 -4.11 23.66 -0.13
C PRO A 287 -3.85 22.71 1.05
N LEU A 288 -4.93 22.17 1.64
CA LEU A 288 -4.81 21.06 2.58
C LEU A 288 -4.73 19.74 1.81
N TRP A 289 -3.52 19.25 1.63
CA TRP A 289 -3.23 18.06 0.82
C TRP A 289 -3.95 16.79 1.29
N GLY A 290 -4.11 16.61 2.60
CA GLY A 290 -4.85 15.46 3.15
C GLY A 290 -6.31 15.44 2.70
N ARG A 291 -6.99 16.59 2.80
CA ARG A 291 -8.39 16.75 2.34
C ARG A 291 -8.52 16.50 0.83
N LEU A 292 -7.60 17.06 0.05
CA LEU A 292 -7.59 16.90 -1.40
C LEU A 292 -7.40 15.44 -1.80
N ALA A 293 -6.44 14.72 -1.19
CA ALA A 293 -6.21 13.30 -1.45
C ALA A 293 -7.42 12.44 -1.04
N ASN A 294 -8.02 12.74 0.12
CA ASN A 294 -9.21 12.04 0.59
C ASN A 294 -10.38 12.19 -0.40
N GLU A 295 -10.65 13.41 -0.84
CA GLU A 295 -11.75 13.69 -1.78
C GLU A 295 -11.48 13.10 -3.17
N TYR A 296 -10.24 13.19 -3.66
CA TYR A 296 -9.82 12.52 -4.90
C TYR A 296 -10.08 11.02 -4.84
N ASN A 297 -9.64 10.35 -3.75
CA ASN A 297 -9.81 8.91 -3.60
C ASN A 297 -11.27 8.52 -3.43
N ARG A 298 -12.11 9.32 -2.77
CA ARG A 298 -13.57 9.10 -2.69
C ARG A 298 -14.24 9.21 -4.06
N ARG A 299 -13.86 10.20 -4.86
CA ARG A 299 -14.49 10.41 -6.18
C ARG A 299 -14.07 9.38 -7.22
N LEU A 300 -12.90 8.77 -7.05
CA LEU A 300 -12.37 7.76 -7.96
C LEU A 300 -12.43 6.32 -7.42
N SER A 301 -12.80 6.12 -6.15
CA SER A 301 -12.99 4.78 -5.62
C SER A 301 -13.97 4.01 -6.49
N GLU A 302 -13.61 2.76 -6.82
CA GLU A 302 -14.42 1.83 -7.63
C GLU A 302 -14.61 2.23 -9.10
N LYS A 303 -14.13 3.41 -9.53
CA LYS A 303 -14.17 3.79 -10.95
C LYS A 303 -13.16 2.99 -11.76
N ILE A 304 -13.66 2.36 -12.82
CA ILE A 304 -12.83 1.71 -13.83
C ILE A 304 -12.42 2.78 -14.84
N GLN A 305 -11.12 2.91 -15.04
CA GLN A 305 -10.52 3.75 -16.07
C GLN A 305 -10.34 2.91 -17.33
N SER A 306 -11.09 3.25 -18.37
CA SER A 306 -11.13 2.48 -19.61
C SER A 306 -9.82 2.58 -20.41
N LYS A 307 -9.47 1.48 -21.09
CA LYS A 307 -8.52 1.44 -22.19
C LYS A 307 -8.87 2.55 -23.19
N GLY A 308 -7.88 3.25 -23.72
CA GLY A 308 -8.13 4.41 -24.58
C GLY A 308 -8.04 5.75 -23.86
N SER A 309 -8.07 5.77 -22.53
CA SER A 309 -7.93 7.00 -21.75
C SER A 309 -6.56 7.65 -21.92
N ARG A 310 -6.52 8.97 -22.17
CA ARG A 310 -5.28 9.73 -22.36
C ARG A 310 -4.47 9.82 -21.08
N LEU A 311 -3.19 9.48 -21.17
CA LEU A 311 -2.20 9.62 -20.12
C LEU A 311 -1.68 11.07 -20.09
N VAL A 312 -1.36 11.56 -18.88
CA VAL A 312 -0.58 12.80 -18.76
C VAL A 312 0.84 12.44 -19.20
N GLN A 313 1.24 12.92 -20.38
CA GLN A 313 2.54 12.62 -20.94
C GLN A 313 3.61 13.45 -20.24
N GLU A 314 4.62 12.77 -19.70
CA GLU A 314 5.86 13.38 -19.29
C GLU A 314 6.99 12.66 -20.00
N GLY A 315 7.68 13.35 -20.91
CA GLY A 315 8.98 12.95 -21.49
C GLY A 315 9.05 11.63 -22.30
N VAL A 316 8.10 10.72 -22.17
CA VAL A 316 8.18 9.36 -22.70
C VAL A 316 7.20 9.20 -23.87
N LYS A 317 7.76 9.30 -25.09
CA LYS A 317 7.04 9.33 -26.39
C LYS A 317 6.20 8.09 -26.73
N LYS A 318 6.19 7.00 -25.95
CA LYS A 318 5.80 5.68 -26.48
C LYS A 318 4.33 5.29 -26.31
N MET A 319 3.59 5.78 -25.30
CA MET A 319 2.16 5.48 -25.18
C MET A 319 1.36 6.69 -24.67
N PRO A 320 0.61 7.41 -25.53
CA PRO A 320 -0.24 8.54 -25.14
C PRO A 320 -1.49 8.11 -24.34
N VAL A 321 -1.74 6.81 -24.27
CA VAL A 321 -3.04 6.25 -23.94
C VAL A 321 -2.88 4.98 -23.12
N LEU A 322 -3.83 4.74 -22.21
CA LEU A 322 -3.91 3.54 -21.40
C LEU A 322 -4.21 2.30 -22.26
N ASP A 323 -3.41 1.24 -22.11
CA ASP A 323 -3.46 0.04 -22.94
C ASP A 323 -4.45 -1.05 -22.46
N TYR A 324 -5.04 -0.89 -21.28
CA TYR A 324 -6.00 -1.84 -20.68
C TYR A 324 -6.90 -1.13 -19.66
N ASP A 325 -8.05 -1.72 -19.35
CA ASP A 325 -8.94 -1.22 -18.29
C ASP A 325 -8.30 -1.46 -16.93
N ARG A 326 -8.31 -0.45 -16.05
CA ARG A 326 -7.81 -0.59 -14.68
C ARG A 326 -8.73 0.10 -13.68
N SER A 327 -8.76 -0.39 -12.43
CA SER A 327 -9.33 0.40 -11.34
C SER A 327 -8.49 1.66 -11.11
N ALA A 328 -9.16 2.77 -10.76
CA ALA A 328 -8.45 4.00 -10.45
C ALA A 328 -7.45 3.79 -9.28
N PRO A 329 -6.19 4.23 -9.43
CA PRO A 329 -5.17 4.01 -8.43
C PRO A 329 -5.40 4.90 -7.20
N TRP A 330 -5.24 4.33 -6.00
CA TRP A 330 -5.21 5.11 -4.76
C TRP A 330 -3.99 6.05 -4.74
N ARG A 331 -4.21 7.34 -4.47
CA ARG A 331 -3.13 8.35 -4.40
C ARG A 331 -3.01 8.90 -2.98
N SER A 332 -1.80 8.92 -2.45
CA SER A 332 -1.53 9.57 -1.16
C SER A 332 -1.34 11.07 -1.32
N LYS A 333 -1.39 11.83 -0.22
CA LYS A 333 -1.11 13.28 -0.23
C LYS A 333 0.23 13.62 -0.90
N GLY A 334 1.28 12.85 -0.58
CA GLY A 334 2.61 13.01 -1.20
C GLY A 334 2.60 12.69 -2.70
N ALA A 335 1.80 11.70 -3.14
CA ALA A 335 1.70 11.36 -4.56
C ALA A 335 1.15 12.51 -5.41
N ILE A 336 0.19 13.25 -4.83
CA ILE A 336 -0.45 14.38 -5.48
C ILE A 336 0.47 15.61 -5.40
N LYS A 337 1.09 15.87 -4.24
CA LYS A 337 2.08 16.96 -4.09
C LYS A 337 3.23 16.82 -5.09
N ASN A 338 3.79 15.61 -5.22
CA ASN A 338 4.94 15.36 -6.10
C ASN A 338 4.56 15.50 -7.59
N ILE A 339 3.39 15.04 -8.02
CA ILE A 339 2.99 15.18 -9.43
C ILE A 339 2.71 16.65 -9.79
N ILE A 340 2.13 17.41 -8.86
CA ILE A 340 1.85 18.84 -9.05
C ILE A 340 3.15 19.65 -9.17
N GLY A 341 4.21 19.22 -8.50
CA GLY A 341 5.54 19.84 -8.61
C GLY A 341 6.20 19.72 -9.98
N LYS A 342 5.64 18.90 -10.89
CA LYS A 342 6.21 18.69 -12.22
C LYS A 342 5.81 19.81 -13.20
N PRO A 343 6.68 20.17 -14.16
CA PRO A 343 6.44 21.30 -15.07
C PRO A 343 5.08 21.24 -15.79
N SER A 344 4.69 20.06 -16.28
CA SER A 344 3.42 19.84 -17.00
C SER A 344 2.16 20.12 -16.16
N TRP A 345 2.28 20.14 -14.83
CA TRP A 345 1.19 20.45 -13.91
C TRP A 345 1.32 21.86 -13.32
N LYS A 346 2.55 22.33 -13.09
CA LYS A 346 2.85 23.65 -12.54
C LYS A 346 2.16 24.77 -13.32
N ASP A 347 2.22 24.74 -14.65
CA ASP A 347 1.62 25.79 -15.49
C ASP A 347 0.09 25.88 -15.33
N LEU A 348 -0.56 24.76 -15.00
CA LEU A 348 -2.01 24.70 -14.77
C LEU A 348 -2.41 25.09 -13.34
N ILE A 349 -1.51 24.88 -12.38
CA ILE A 349 -1.80 24.99 -10.94
C ILE A 349 -1.31 26.30 -10.34
N ASN A 350 -0.15 26.80 -10.77
CA ASN A 350 0.43 28.05 -10.25
C ASN A 350 -0.56 29.22 -10.32
N PRO A 351 -1.31 29.45 -11.42
CA PRO A 351 -2.28 30.54 -11.45
C PRO A 351 -3.36 30.42 -10.37
N ILE A 352 -3.74 29.19 -10.01
CA ILE A 352 -4.74 28.92 -8.96
C ILE A 352 -4.15 29.22 -7.57
N LEU A 353 -2.90 28.82 -7.35
CA LEU A 353 -2.20 29.06 -6.08
C LEU A 353 -1.91 30.56 -5.89
N GLU A 354 -1.41 31.24 -6.93
CA GLU A 354 -1.15 32.68 -6.92
C GLU A 354 -2.42 33.48 -6.64
N ALA A 355 -3.53 33.15 -7.34
CA ALA A 355 -4.82 33.78 -7.08
C ALA A 355 -5.32 33.53 -5.64
N ALA A 356 -5.05 32.35 -5.08
CA ALA A 356 -5.42 32.05 -3.69
C ALA A 356 -4.60 32.86 -2.68
N VAL A 357 -3.29 33.01 -2.92
CA VAL A 357 -2.40 33.87 -2.12
C VAL A 357 -2.86 35.33 -2.20
N GLU A 358 -3.16 35.84 -3.39
CA GLU A 358 -3.64 37.21 -3.57
C GLU A 358 -4.98 37.45 -2.87
N ARG A 359 -5.95 36.52 -3.01
CA ARG A 359 -7.23 36.59 -2.28
C ARG A 359 -7.02 36.62 -0.78
N ARG A 360 -6.12 35.80 -0.25
CA ARG A 360 -5.78 35.79 1.17
C ARG A 360 -5.17 37.10 1.62
N ALA A 361 -4.22 37.64 0.86
CA ALA A 361 -3.59 38.92 1.15
C ALA A 361 -4.60 40.09 1.11
N ARG A 362 -5.56 40.05 0.17
CA ARG A 362 -6.65 41.02 0.09
C ARG A 362 -7.59 40.91 1.30
N TYR A 363 -8.00 39.70 1.65
CA TYR A 363 -8.83 39.44 2.83
C TYR A 363 -8.16 39.94 4.11
N GLU A 364 -6.85 39.70 4.27
CA GLU A 364 -6.09 40.17 5.44
C GLU A 364 -5.95 41.70 5.49
N ARG A 365 -5.85 42.38 4.34
CA ARG A 365 -5.87 43.86 4.25
C ARG A 365 -7.22 44.47 4.63
N GLU A 366 -8.31 43.81 4.25
CA GLU A 366 -9.69 44.29 4.49
C GLU A 366 -10.19 43.94 5.90
N ARG A 367 -9.61 42.91 6.54
CA ARG A 367 -10.02 42.41 7.86
C ARG A 367 -9.57 43.35 8.99
N ARG A 368 -10.47 43.67 9.92
CA ARG A 368 -10.14 44.42 11.14
C ARG A 368 -9.36 43.55 12.14
N PRO A 369 -8.35 44.08 12.85
CA PRO A 369 -7.49 43.31 13.76
C PRO A 369 -8.22 42.55 14.87
N SER A 370 -9.42 42.99 15.27
CA SER A 370 -10.20 42.39 16.36
C SER A 370 -10.88 41.06 16.02
N ASP A 371 -11.08 40.75 14.73
CA ASP A 371 -11.87 39.59 14.30
C ASP A 371 -10.96 38.45 13.87
N SER A 372 -10.04 38.01 14.73
CA SER A 372 -9.20 36.84 14.47
C SER A 372 -9.76 35.54 15.07
N PRO A 373 -10.82 34.89 14.52
CA PRO A 373 -11.03 33.49 14.85
C PRO A 373 -9.85 32.69 14.32
N SER A 374 -9.21 31.96 15.22
CA SER A 374 -8.34 30.84 14.88
C SER A 374 -9.11 29.90 13.96
N PRO A 375 -8.59 29.53 12.78
CA PRO A 375 -9.24 28.55 11.93
C PRO A 375 -9.46 27.28 12.75
N PRO A 376 -10.70 26.75 12.84
CA PRO A 376 -10.92 25.49 13.54
C PRO A 376 -10.08 24.41 12.88
N HIS A 377 -9.23 23.73 13.65
CA HIS A 377 -8.46 22.58 13.19
C HIS A 377 -9.42 21.54 12.62
N SER A 378 -9.36 21.37 11.30
CA SER A 378 -10.32 20.56 10.56
C SER A 378 -9.99 19.08 10.78
N LYS A 379 -10.89 18.32 11.41
CA LYS A 379 -10.76 16.85 11.59
C LYS A 379 -10.49 16.09 10.28
N ASP A 380 -10.79 16.69 9.13
CA ASP A 380 -10.57 16.15 7.78
C ASP A 380 -9.09 16.10 7.33
N GLU A 381 -8.14 16.53 8.15
CA GLU A 381 -6.70 16.48 7.81
C GLU A 381 -6.10 15.08 7.88
N LYS A 382 -6.72 14.15 8.61
CA LYS A 382 -6.23 12.76 8.68
C LYS A 382 -6.45 12.07 7.33
N GLU A 383 -5.36 11.59 6.74
CA GLU A 383 -5.38 10.85 5.48
C GLU A 383 -6.11 9.52 5.67
N ILE A 384 -7.05 9.23 4.77
CA ILE A 384 -7.75 7.94 4.74
C ILE A 384 -6.72 6.88 4.35
N LEU A 385 -6.63 5.82 5.14
CA LEU A 385 -5.72 4.72 4.85
C LEU A 385 -6.16 4.02 3.57
N ASN A 386 -5.19 3.71 2.71
CA ASN A 386 -5.45 2.94 1.50
C ASN A 386 -6.08 1.59 1.89
N PRO A 387 -7.28 1.23 1.38
CA PRO A 387 -7.94 -0.03 1.71
C PRO A 387 -7.17 -1.26 1.21
N LYS A 388 -6.24 -1.08 0.24
CA LYS A 388 -5.35 -2.13 -0.26
C LYS A 388 -3.89 -1.66 -0.13
N PRO A 389 -3.32 -1.61 1.08
CA PRO A 389 -1.99 -1.05 1.32
C PRO A 389 -0.85 -2.00 0.89
N GLY A 390 -1.18 -3.27 0.61
CA GLY A 390 -0.20 -4.29 0.24
C GLY A 390 0.33 -4.15 -1.19
N PRO A 391 1.52 -4.71 -1.48
CA PRO A 391 1.95 -4.90 -2.85
C PRO A 391 0.92 -5.75 -3.60
N ILE A 392 0.67 -5.39 -4.86
CA ILE A 392 -0.16 -6.20 -5.77
C ILE A 392 0.42 -7.61 -5.75
N SER A 393 -0.41 -8.63 -5.57
CA SER A 393 0.09 -10.00 -5.49
C SER A 393 0.82 -10.38 -6.79
N LYS A 394 1.74 -11.35 -6.75
CA LYS A 394 2.42 -11.82 -7.97
C LYS A 394 1.41 -12.33 -9.01
N GLU A 395 0.31 -12.90 -8.56
CA GLU A 395 -0.81 -13.36 -9.38
C GLU A 395 -1.57 -12.20 -10.03
N GLU A 396 -1.91 -11.16 -9.27
CA GLU A 396 -2.55 -9.95 -9.81
C GLU A 396 -1.62 -9.22 -10.78
N SER A 397 -0.33 -9.09 -10.44
CA SER A 397 0.68 -8.49 -11.32
C SER A 397 0.82 -9.28 -12.62
N LYS A 398 0.84 -10.63 -12.53
CA LYS A 398 0.84 -11.51 -13.69
C LYS A 398 -0.45 -11.39 -14.51
N ALA A 399 -1.61 -11.32 -13.86
CA ALA A 399 -2.89 -11.14 -14.53
C ALA A 399 -2.95 -9.80 -15.29
N ILE A 400 -2.44 -8.72 -14.71
CA ILE A 400 -2.31 -7.42 -15.37
C ILE A 400 -1.35 -7.52 -16.56
N ALA A 401 -0.19 -8.19 -16.40
CA ALA A 401 0.76 -8.38 -17.48
C ALA A 401 0.18 -9.24 -18.63
N ASP A 402 -0.55 -10.31 -18.31
CA ASP A 402 -1.22 -11.18 -19.27
C ASP A 402 -2.35 -10.44 -19.98
N GLN A 403 -3.12 -9.60 -19.28
CA GLN A 403 -4.14 -8.73 -19.87
C GLN A 403 -3.52 -7.73 -20.84
N ARG A 404 -2.40 -7.09 -20.49
CA ARG A 404 -1.63 -6.22 -21.39
C ARG A 404 -1.14 -6.98 -22.63
N ARG A 405 -0.63 -8.20 -22.45
CA ARG A 405 -0.15 -9.04 -23.56
C ARG A 405 -1.29 -9.42 -24.51
N ARG A 406 -2.46 -9.79 -23.98
CA ARG A 406 -3.67 -10.08 -24.77
C ARG A 406 -4.16 -8.85 -25.51
N ALA A 407 -4.23 -7.69 -24.85
CA ALA A 407 -4.65 -6.43 -25.47
C ALA A 407 -3.76 -6.03 -26.66
N ARG A 408 -2.43 -6.18 -26.53
CA ARG A 408 -1.47 -5.91 -27.62
C ARG A 408 -1.58 -6.92 -28.76
N SER A 409 -1.89 -8.18 -28.46
CA SER A 409 -2.05 -9.22 -29.48
C SER A 409 -3.30 -8.99 -30.33
N GLN A 410 -4.41 -8.59 -29.71
CA GLN A 410 -5.64 -8.23 -30.43
C GLN A 410 -5.45 -7.01 -31.34
N GLU A 411 -4.69 -6.00 -30.90
CA GLU A 411 -4.41 -4.81 -31.73
C GLU A 411 -3.60 -5.16 -32.99
N LYS A 412 -2.62 -6.07 -32.87
CA LYS A 412 -1.83 -6.53 -34.02
C LYS A 412 -2.68 -7.30 -35.04
N LEU A 413 -3.59 -8.16 -34.57
CA LEU A 413 -4.48 -8.93 -35.45
C LEU A 413 -5.50 -8.04 -36.17
N GLY A 414 -6.03 -7.01 -35.50
CA GLY A 414 -6.94 -6.05 -36.11
C GLY A 414 -6.29 -5.22 -37.24
N LYS A 415 -5.04 -4.77 -37.04
CA LYS A 415 -4.29 -4.04 -38.07
C LYS A 415 -3.90 -4.91 -39.27
N GLY A 416 -3.62 -6.20 -39.05
CA GLY A 416 -3.31 -7.14 -40.13
C GLY A 416 -4.49 -7.45 -41.05
N ARG A 417 -5.73 -7.45 -40.53
CA ARG A 417 -6.93 -7.71 -41.33
C ARG A 417 -7.30 -6.54 -42.25
N MET A 418 -7.20 -5.31 -41.76
CA MET A 418 -7.49 -4.10 -42.55
C MET A 418 -6.49 -3.88 -43.70
N ALA A 419 -5.25 -4.34 -43.56
CA ALA A 419 -4.23 -4.21 -44.60
C ALA A 419 -4.44 -5.17 -45.79
N VAL A 420 -5.11 -6.32 -45.57
CA VAL A 420 -5.35 -7.34 -46.61
C VAL A 420 -6.66 -7.09 -47.37
N GLU A 421 -7.63 -6.41 -46.76
CA GLU A 421 -8.91 -6.09 -47.40
C GLU A 421 -8.84 -4.82 -48.27
N SER A 422 -7.80 -3.99 -48.10
CA SER A 422 -7.53 -2.81 -48.95
C SER A 422 -6.77 -3.13 -50.25
N THR A 423 -6.43 -4.40 -50.53
CA THR A 423 -5.67 -4.79 -51.73
C THR A 423 -6.46 -5.66 -52.72
N ARG A 424 -7.79 -5.77 -52.56
CA ARG A 424 -8.62 -6.70 -53.36
C ARG A 424 -9.77 -6.05 -54.14
N GLU A 425 -9.71 -4.76 -54.39
CA GLU A 425 -10.62 -4.05 -55.29
C GLU A 425 -9.86 -3.07 -56.19
N ASP A 426 -8.93 -3.57 -57.00
CA ASP A 426 -8.69 -3.00 -58.33
C ASP A 426 -7.99 -4.04 -59.20
N GLY A 427 -8.65 -4.45 -60.28
CA GLY A 427 -8.19 -5.56 -61.12
C GLY A 427 -9.26 -6.05 -62.08
N GLY A 428 -9.83 -5.10 -62.84
CA GLY A 428 -10.49 -5.39 -64.10
C GLY A 428 -9.48 -5.74 -65.19
N ASP A 429 -9.98 -6.51 -66.16
CA ASP A 429 -9.35 -7.06 -67.37
C ASP A 429 -8.27 -6.21 -68.06
N GLU A 430 -7.18 -6.87 -68.49
CA GLU A 430 -6.90 -7.21 -69.90
C GLU A 430 -5.41 -7.56 -70.16
N LYS A 431 -5.21 -8.58 -71.01
CA LYS A 431 -4.06 -8.85 -71.92
C LYS A 431 -2.72 -9.30 -71.31
N GLU A 432 -2.24 -10.51 -71.59
CA GLU A 432 -1.69 -11.05 -72.86
C GLU A 432 -0.18 -10.75 -73.04
N SER A 433 0.60 -11.83 -73.01
CA SER A 433 1.95 -12.04 -73.60
C SER A 433 3.11 -11.16 -73.12
N LEU A 434 4.15 -11.78 -72.54
CA LEU A 434 5.38 -12.18 -73.24
C LEU A 434 6.44 -12.71 -72.25
N GLU A 435 7.24 -13.61 -72.80
CA GLU A 435 8.41 -14.28 -72.26
C GLU A 435 9.51 -13.27 -71.83
N GLU A 436 10.29 -13.62 -70.79
CA GLU A 436 11.76 -13.80 -70.87
C GLU A 436 12.47 -13.67 -69.52
N GLU A 437 13.37 -14.65 -69.34
CA GLU A 437 14.69 -14.64 -68.70
C GLU A 437 14.93 -14.46 -67.18
N GLU A 438 15.54 -15.54 -66.68
CA GLU A 438 16.61 -15.67 -65.69
C GLU A 438 17.24 -14.39 -65.10
N SER A 439 17.35 -14.35 -63.77
CA SER A 439 18.66 -14.40 -63.08
C SER A 439 18.55 -14.22 -61.55
N PRO A 440 19.30 -15.00 -60.74
CA PRO A 440 19.34 -14.84 -59.29
C PRO A 440 20.57 -14.03 -58.84
N LYS A 441 20.38 -12.91 -58.12
CA LYS A 441 21.50 -12.20 -57.48
C LYS A 441 21.68 -12.58 -56.00
N LYS A 442 22.84 -13.21 -55.80
CA LYS A 442 23.53 -13.57 -54.56
C LYS A 442 23.79 -12.37 -53.62
N LYS A 443 23.78 -12.71 -52.32
CA LYS A 443 24.73 -12.37 -51.24
C LYS A 443 25.38 -10.97 -51.24
N GLN A 444 25.24 -10.26 -50.11
CA GLN A 444 26.39 -9.57 -49.54
C GLN A 444 26.44 -9.69 -48.01
N LYS A 445 27.60 -10.17 -47.57
CA LYS A 445 28.04 -10.50 -46.21
C LYS A 445 28.82 -9.30 -45.62
N PHE A 446 28.73 -9.17 -44.29
CA PHE A 446 29.76 -8.77 -43.32
C PHE A 446 30.48 -7.42 -43.50
N GLY A 447 30.27 -6.54 -42.51
CA GLY A 447 31.21 -5.48 -42.14
C GLY A 447 31.61 -5.62 -40.67
N SER A 448 32.79 -6.18 -40.43
CA SER A 448 33.50 -6.19 -39.14
C SER A 448 34.08 -4.80 -38.84
N ARG A 449 33.94 -4.31 -37.61
CA ARG A 449 34.76 -3.23 -37.01
C ARG A 449 35.31 -3.80 -35.70
N LYS A 450 36.56 -4.27 -35.67
CA LYS A 450 37.83 -3.57 -35.46
C LYS A 450 37.93 -2.91 -34.08
N ASP A 451 38.74 -3.58 -33.28
CA ASP A 451 39.33 -3.22 -32.00
C ASP A 451 39.96 -1.82 -32.01
N GLY A 452 39.70 -1.06 -30.95
CA GLY A 452 40.34 0.21 -30.63
C GLY A 452 41.21 0.04 -29.40
N ASP A 453 42.52 0.20 -29.63
CA ASP A 453 43.61 0.11 -28.68
C ASP A 453 43.46 1.06 -27.47
N LYS A 454 43.77 0.51 -26.29
CA LYS A 454 43.95 1.25 -25.03
C LYS A 454 45.41 1.68 -24.90
N GLU A 455 45.72 2.94 -25.18
CA GLU A 455 46.98 3.53 -24.70
C GLU A 455 46.79 4.25 -23.36
N LYS A 456 47.51 3.72 -22.37
CA LYS A 456 47.69 4.25 -21.02
C LYS A 456 48.61 5.48 -21.07
N ARG A 457 48.22 6.58 -20.44
CA ARG A 457 49.16 7.59 -19.91
C ARG A 457 48.71 8.02 -18.52
N GLY A 458 49.46 7.58 -17.50
CA GLY A 458 49.40 8.12 -16.15
C GLY A 458 50.35 9.32 -16.02
N PRO A 459 50.02 10.34 -15.20
CA PRO A 459 50.95 11.43 -14.92
C PRO A 459 51.86 11.09 -13.73
N GLN A 460 53.16 11.27 -13.96
CA GLN A 460 54.20 11.38 -12.92
C GLN A 460 53.95 12.62 -12.06
N ARG A 461 53.98 12.45 -10.73
CA ARG A 461 54.23 13.56 -9.80
C ARG A 461 55.74 13.66 -9.57
N ARG A 462 56.27 14.88 -9.71
CA ARG A 462 57.56 15.29 -9.15
C ARG A 462 57.30 16.09 -7.87
N ASP A 463 58.10 15.78 -6.87
CA ASP A 463 58.62 16.54 -5.72
C ASP A 463 57.80 17.71 -5.15
#